data_AF-A0A3P5YHY4-F1
#
_entry.id   AF-A0A3P5YHY4-F1
#
_cell.length_a   1.000
_cell.length_b   1.000
_cell.length_c   1.000
_cell.angle_alpha   90.00
_cell.angle_beta   90.00
_cell.angle_gamma   90.00
#
_symmetry.space_group_name_H-M   'P 1'
#
loop_
_entity.id
_entity.type
_entity.pdbx_description
1 polymer ?
#
loop_
_entity_poly.entity_id
_entity_poly.type
_entity_poly.pdbx_seq_one_letter_code
_entity_poly.pdbx_strand_id
1 'polypeptide(L)'
;MNNKTTFILFLSLILCSLYVSQAARTGGWNPISDVKNAHIVEIGKFAVSEYNKQSKSGLKFYEAVVWEKPWLKSMNLTSFKPAM
;
A
#
# COMPACT_ATOMS: atom_id res chain seq x y z
N MET A 1 -15.22 7.45 -42.60
CA MET A 1 -15.11 8.07 -41.26
C MET A 1 -14.64 9.50 -41.47
N ASN A 2 -15.42 10.51 -41.05
CA ASN A 2 -15.06 11.91 -41.31
C ASN A 2 -13.95 12.37 -40.33
N ASN A 3 -13.12 13.32 -40.76
CA ASN A 3 -11.97 13.82 -39.98
C ASN A 3 -12.38 14.34 -38.58
N LYS A 4 -13.58 14.89 -38.45
CA LYS A 4 -14.14 15.39 -37.18
C LYS A 4 -14.41 14.25 -36.20
N THR A 5 -15.00 13.15 -36.67
CA THR A 5 -15.28 11.95 -35.89
C THR A 5 -13.97 11.26 -35.47
N THR A 6 -12.98 11.20 -36.37
CA THR A 6 -11.65 10.66 -36.04
C THR A 6 -10.97 11.51 -34.96
N PHE A 7 -11.02 12.84 -35.06
CA PHE A 7 -10.43 13.75 -34.06
C PHE A 7 -11.08 13.60 -32.67
N ILE A 8 -12.40 13.49 -32.61
CA ILE A 8 -13.14 13.31 -31.35
C ILE A 8 -12.77 11.98 -30.67
N LEU A 9 -12.60 10.90 -31.43
CA LEU A 9 -12.18 9.60 -30.89
C LEU A 9 -10.76 9.65 -30.29
N PHE A 10 -9.83 10.30 -30.98
CA PHE A 10 -8.47 10.51 -30.45
C PHE A 10 -8.46 11.39 -29.19
N LEU A 11 -9.23 12.49 -29.19
CA LEU A 11 -9.31 13.39 -28.04
C LEU A 11 -9.91 12.70 -26.80
N SER A 12 -10.95 11.87 -27.00
CA SER A 12 -11.54 11.05 -25.94
C SER A 12 -10.54 10.05 -25.34
N LEU A 13 -9.73 9.40 -26.19
CA LEU A 13 -8.71 8.43 -25.73
C LEU A 13 -7.61 9.10 -24.90
N ILE A 14 -7.18 10.31 -25.29
CA ILE A 14 -6.18 11.12 -24.57
C ILE A 14 -6.75 11.63 -23.24
N LEU A 15 -8.01 12.06 -23.22
CA LEU A 15 -8.67 12.47 -21.98
C LEU A 15 -8.81 11.29 -21.01
N CYS A 16 -9.18 10.11 -21.51
CA CYS A 16 -9.34 8.90 -20.70
C CYS A 16 -8.06 8.47 -19.98
N SER A 17 -6.90 8.58 -20.64
CA SER A 17 -5.59 8.29 -20.00
C SER A 17 -5.22 9.30 -18.91
N LEU A 18 -5.60 10.57 -19.05
CA LEU A 18 -5.40 11.60 -18.02
C LEU A 18 -6.28 11.37 -16.77
N TYR A 19 -7.48 10.79 -16.93
CA TYR A 19 -8.34 10.46 -15.78
C TYR A 19 -7.77 9.30 -14.93
N VAL A 20 -7.13 8.30 -15.53
CA VAL A 20 -6.53 7.16 -14.81
C VAL A 20 -5.42 7.60 -13.85
N SER A 21 -4.67 8.65 -14.18
CA SER A 21 -3.57 9.16 -13.34
C SER A 21 -4.05 9.87 -12.06
N GLN A 22 -5.31 10.32 -11.99
CA GLN A 22 -5.83 11.00 -10.80
C GLN A 22 -6.43 10.05 -9.76
N ALA A 23 -6.94 8.88 -10.19
CA ALA A 23 -7.44 7.84 -9.29
C ALA A 23 -6.33 7.20 -8.42
N ALA A 24 -5.07 7.35 -8.82
CA ALA A 24 -3.93 6.91 -8.01
C ALA A 24 -3.64 7.83 -6.80
N ARG A 25 -4.25 9.04 -6.74
CA ARG A 25 -3.94 10.05 -5.72
C ARG A 25 -4.97 10.17 -4.58
N THR A 26 -6.16 9.57 -4.72
CA THR A 26 -7.19 9.58 -3.66
C THR A 26 -7.17 8.33 -2.77
N GLY A 27 -6.23 7.42 -3.03
CA GLY A 27 -5.94 6.25 -2.20
C GLY A 27 -4.57 6.31 -1.54
N GLY A 28 -4.13 7.52 -1.19
CA GLY A 28 -2.85 7.76 -0.53
C GLY A 28 -2.82 7.05 0.81
N TRP A 29 -1.95 6.06 0.91
CA TRP A 29 -1.68 5.35 2.14
C TRP A 29 -1.04 6.35 3.10
N ASN A 30 -1.71 6.64 4.22
CA ASN A 30 -1.19 7.58 5.20
C ASN A 30 -0.24 6.86 6.16
N PRO A 31 0.91 7.48 6.51
CA PRO A 31 1.76 6.96 7.56
C PRO A 31 0.98 6.83 8.87
N ILE A 32 1.17 5.70 9.55
CA ILE A 32 0.61 5.48 10.88
C ILE A 32 1.28 6.46 11.84
N SER A 33 0.50 7.39 12.41
CA SER A 33 1.01 8.44 13.29
C SER A 33 1.25 7.98 14.73
N ASP A 34 0.56 6.92 15.18
CA ASP A 34 0.70 6.39 16.54
C ASP A 34 1.04 4.89 16.55
N VAL A 35 2.33 4.60 16.53
CA VAL A 35 2.89 3.25 16.69
C VAL A 35 2.63 2.64 18.08
N LYS A 36 2.14 3.41 19.06
CA LYS A 36 1.82 2.90 20.41
C LYS A 36 0.39 2.41 20.56
N ASN A 37 -0.44 2.55 19.52
CA ASN A 37 -1.79 1.97 19.53
C ASN A 37 -1.69 0.45 19.78
N ALA A 38 -2.45 -0.05 20.76
CA ALA A 38 -2.37 -1.44 21.21
C ALA A 38 -2.53 -2.45 20.07
N HIS A 39 -3.38 -2.17 19.08
CA HIS A 39 -3.59 -3.03 17.92
C HIS A 39 -2.36 -3.10 17.01
N ILE A 40 -1.64 -1.98 16.86
CA ILE A 40 -0.44 -1.89 15.99
C ILE A 40 0.74 -2.59 16.66
N VAL A 41 0.85 -2.46 17.98
CA VAL A 41 1.81 -3.20 18.81
C VAL A 41 1.56 -4.71 18.71
N GLU A 42 0.30 -5.15 18.71
CA GLU A 42 -0.06 -6.57 18.59
C GLU A 42 0.33 -7.14 17.22
N ILE A 43 0.04 -6.43 16.13
CA ILE A 43 0.46 -6.81 14.78
C ILE A 43 1.99 -6.96 14.72
N GLY A 44 2.72 -6.05 15.35
CA GLY A 44 4.17 -6.10 15.37
C GLY A 44 4.74 -7.28 16.14
N LYS A 45 4.19 -7.57 17.32
CA LYS A 45 4.58 -8.73 18.12
C LYS A 45 4.29 -10.04 17.39
N PHE A 46 3.17 -10.13 16.69
CA PHE A 46 2.81 -11.30 15.89
C PHE A 46 3.84 -11.54 14.77
N ALA A 47 4.19 -10.50 14.00
CA ALA A 47 5.15 -10.60 12.91
C ALA A 47 6.54 -11.06 13.40
N VAL A 48 7.03 -10.50 14.52
CA VAL A 48 8.32 -10.91 15.13
C VAL A 48 8.28 -12.36 15.60
N SER A 49 7.20 -12.76 16.27
CA SER A 49 7.02 -14.14 16.75
C SER A 49 7.07 -15.15 15.60
N GLU A 50 6.31 -14.93 14.53
CA GLU A 50 6.27 -15.85 13.39
C GLU A 50 7.61 -15.91 12.66
N TYR A 51 8.29 -14.77 12.49
CA TYR A 51 9.63 -14.76 11.90
C TYR A 51 10.63 -15.56 12.75
N ASN A 52 10.64 -15.36 14.08
CA ASN A 52 11.56 -16.06 14.97
C ASN A 52 11.30 -17.58 15.03
N LYS A 53 10.03 -18.01 14.95
CA LYS A 53 9.68 -19.44 14.84
C LYS A 53 10.24 -20.07 13.57
N GLN A 54 10.11 -19.39 12.43
CA GLN A 54 10.54 -19.93 11.13
C GLN A 54 12.06 -19.87 10.94
N SER A 55 12.69 -18.77 11.37
CA SER A 55 14.13 -18.53 11.17
C SER A 55 15.03 -19.10 12.27
N LYS A 56 14.45 -19.56 13.40
CA LYS A 56 15.19 -19.87 14.64
C LYS A 56 16.12 -18.74 15.09
N SER A 57 15.80 -17.49 14.73
CA SER A 57 16.56 -16.31 15.11
C SER A 57 15.95 -15.62 16.34
N GLY A 58 16.74 -14.80 17.02
CA GLY A 58 16.32 -14.02 18.18
C GLY A 58 16.01 -12.57 17.82
N LEU A 59 15.22 -12.33 16.77
CA LEU A 59 14.93 -10.99 16.29
C LEU A 59 14.20 -10.18 17.36
N LYS A 60 14.77 -9.03 17.74
CA LYS A 60 14.18 -8.10 18.73
C LYS A 60 13.58 -6.87 18.09
N PHE A 61 14.12 -6.43 16.96
CA PHE A 61 13.70 -5.24 16.24
C PHE A 61 13.46 -5.56 14.78
N TYR A 62 12.55 -4.83 14.15
CA TYR A 62 12.28 -4.99 12.73
C TYR A 62 11.71 -3.68 12.20
N GLU A 63 11.90 -3.48 10.90
CA GLU A 63 11.27 -2.41 10.13
C GLU A 63 10.24 -3.06 9.21
N ALA A 64 9.00 -2.56 9.22
CA ALA A 64 7.95 -3.02 8.33
C ALA A 64 7.26 -1.85 7.66
N VAL A 65 6.99 -1.99 6.37
CA VAL A 65 6.24 -1.01 5.60
C VAL A 65 4.87 -1.59 5.29
N VAL A 66 3.89 -1.19 6.08
CA VAL A 66 2.48 -1.58 5.93
C VAL A 66 1.72 -0.46 5.27
N TRP A 67 0.92 -0.87 4.31
CA TRP A 67 0.00 -0.02 3.61
C TRP A 67 -1.42 -0.45 4.16
N GLU A 68 -2.29 0.47 4.63
CA GLU A 68 -3.79 0.33 4.75
C GLU A 68 -4.73 0.95 3.64
N LYS A 69 -5.69 0.18 3.08
CA LYS A 69 -6.80 0.67 2.22
C LYS A 69 -8.12 0.69 3.00
N PRO A 70 -8.56 1.84 3.53
CA PRO A 70 -9.71 1.90 4.45
C PRO A 70 -11.02 1.42 3.83
N TRP A 71 -11.31 1.80 2.58
CA TRP A 71 -12.56 1.42 1.90
C TRP A 71 -12.65 -0.08 1.58
N LEU A 72 -11.52 -0.79 1.58
CA LEU A 72 -11.47 -2.24 1.37
C LEU A 72 -11.31 -3.01 2.70
N LYS A 73 -11.19 -2.31 3.83
CA LYS A 73 -10.85 -2.89 5.15
C LYS A 73 -9.68 -3.87 5.05
N SER A 74 -8.66 -3.50 4.29
CA SER A 74 -7.55 -4.39 3.93
C SER A 74 -6.21 -3.70 4.17
N MET A 75 -5.24 -4.44 4.70
CA MET A 75 -3.86 -4.01 4.90
C MET A 75 -2.92 -4.91 4.09
N ASN A 76 -1.85 -4.34 3.54
CA ASN A 76 -0.85 -5.05 2.77
C ASN A 76 0.56 -4.74 3.31
N LEU A 77 1.29 -5.79 3.70
CA LEU A 77 2.67 -5.71 4.14
C LEU A 77 3.58 -5.77 2.91
N THR A 78 4.22 -4.65 2.56
CA THR A 78 5.05 -4.55 1.34
C THR A 78 6.53 -4.81 1.59
N SER A 79 6.99 -4.62 2.82
CA SER A 79 8.38 -4.89 3.20
C SER A 79 8.46 -5.29 4.66
N PHE A 80 9.31 -6.26 4.94
CA PHE A 80 9.67 -6.69 6.28
C PHE A 80 11.19 -6.88 6.33
N LYS A 81 11.88 -6.02 7.08
CA LYS A 81 13.33 -6.06 7.27
C LYS A 81 13.63 -6.36 8.74
N PRO A 82 14.27 -7.50 9.03
CA PRO A 82 14.75 -7.79 10.36
C PRO A 82 15.87 -6.80 10.75
N ALA A 83 15.74 -6.10 11.87
CA ALA A 83 16.77 -5.21 12.39
C ALA A 83 17.50 -5.93 13.54
N MET A 84 18.82 -6.08 13.42
CA MET A 84 19.66 -6.74 14.42
C MET A 84 19.79 -5.89 15.68
#